data_AF-V9IDA0-F1
#
_entry.id   AF-V9IDA0-F1
#
_cell.length_a   1.000
_cell.length_b   1.000
_cell.length_c   1.000
_cell.angle_alpha   90.00
_cell.angle_beta   90.00
_cell.angle_gamma   90.00
#
_symmetry.space_group_name_H-M   'P 1'
#
loop_
_entity.id
_entity.type
_entity.pdbx_description
1 polymer ?
#
loop_
_entity_poly.entity_id
_entity_poly.type
_entity_poly.pdbx_seq_one_letter_code
_entity_poly.pdbx_strand_id
1 'polypeptide(L)'
;MNALLAGIKNRPYWCISRQRSWGTPIPVVYSKTTGKAFTNEEIVERLCNSIDKYGPDCWWEYSIKDLIGLDMIEKLNIAVDDIEKGNDIMDIWFDSGISWSILPNGKANLYLEGYDQFNGWFQSSLITSIALQECPSYSAIFVHGFAVDENCLKMSKSIGNVINPEEILQGGSNFGKKNPIYGVDVLRWWVANHGSQHTQIPVSRNIFDGCKQSVYKLRLILRFLLGALHPYYEDINCKPQYRIIDKYMLYLLFCYNEQVIYFLFFNFGKYFITRYDKYYISLDTATLQ
;
A
#
# COMPACT_ATOMS: atom_id res chain seq x y z
N MET A 1 15.57 1.77 -6.94
CA MET A 1 16.27 3.01 -6.56
C MET A 1 16.68 3.86 -7.76
N ASN A 2 17.34 3.29 -8.78
CA ASN A 2 17.73 4.04 -10.00
C ASN A 2 16.56 4.68 -10.74
N ALA A 3 15.39 4.02 -10.77
CA ALA A 3 14.18 4.56 -11.38
C ALA A 3 13.68 5.84 -10.69
N LEU A 4 13.58 5.85 -9.35
CA LEU A 4 13.16 7.03 -8.59
C LEU A 4 14.11 8.21 -8.79
N LEU A 5 15.43 7.95 -8.68
CA LEU A 5 16.45 8.97 -8.88
C LEU A 5 16.43 9.56 -10.29
N ALA A 6 16.27 8.71 -11.32
CA ALA A 6 16.14 9.16 -12.69
C ALA A 6 14.87 10.00 -12.89
N GLY A 7 13.74 9.56 -12.31
CA GLY A 7 12.46 10.27 -12.38
C GLY A 7 12.53 11.67 -11.78
N ILE A 8 13.19 11.82 -10.63
CA ILE A 8 13.39 13.12 -9.97
C ILE A 8 14.31 14.02 -10.81
N LYS A 9 15.43 13.49 -11.30
CA LYS A 9 16.40 14.27 -12.10
C LYS A 9 15.82 14.79 -13.43
N ASN A 10 14.93 14.01 -14.05
CA ASN A 10 14.37 14.34 -15.36
C ASN A 10 13.15 15.26 -15.30
N ARG A 11 12.63 15.57 -14.10
CA ARG A 11 11.42 16.38 -13.93
C ARG A 11 11.70 17.58 -13.00
N PRO A 12 12.23 18.69 -13.54
CA PRO A 12 12.58 19.86 -12.73
C PRO A 12 11.35 20.62 -12.21
N TYR A 13 10.20 20.46 -12.86
CA TYR A 13 8.96 21.15 -12.49
C TYR A 13 7.79 20.19 -12.32
N TRP A 14 6.96 20.47 -11.34
CA TRP A 14 5.68 19.81 -11.14
C TRP A 14 4.54 20.80 -11.35
N CYS A 15 3.80 20.63 -12.45
CA CYS A 15 2.53 21.31 -12.64
C CYS A 15 1.49 20.71 -11.67
N ILE A 16 1.22 21.42 -10.58
CA ILE A 16 0.27 21.01 -9.52
C ILE A 16 -1.18 21.41 -9.80
N SER A 17 -1.47 22.20 -10.84
CA SER A 17 -2.84 22.62 -11.15
C SER A 17 -3.52 21.73 -12.19
N ARG A 18 -4.84 21.59 -12.07
CA ARG A 18 -5.69 20.83 -12.99
C ARG A 18 -7.01 21.57 -13.24
N GLN A 19 -7.43 21.62 -14.50
CA GLN A 19 -8.75 22.14 -14.91
C GLN A 19 -9.79 21.02 -14.83
N ARG A 20 -10.22 20.69 -13.61
CA ARG A 20 -11.16 19.60 -13.31
C ARG A 20 -12.14 20.04 -12.22
N SER A 21 -13.31 19.43 -12.20
CA SER A 21 -14.39 19.79 -11.27
C SER A 21 -14.33 19.09 -9.91
N TRP A 22 -13.50 18.05 -9.75
CA TRP A 22 -13.45 17.27 -8.51
C TRP A 22 -12.02 17.16 -7.98
N GLY A 23 -11.80 17.75 -6.80
CA GLY A 23 -10.57 17.71 -6.01
C GLY A 23 -10.37 18.99 -5.19
N THR A 24 -9.23 19.08 -4.50
CA THR A 24 -8.93 20.20 -3.59
C THR A 24 -8.69 21.49 -4.37
N PRO A 25 -9.43 22.60 -4.13
CA PRO A 25 -9.21 23.86 -4.83
C PRO A 25 -7.84 24.46 -4.49
N ILE A 26 -7.22 25.13 -5.46
CA ILE A 26 -6.00 25.90 -5.21
C ILE A 26 -6.39 27.23 -4.55
N PRO A 27 -5.89 27.58 -3.35
CA PRO A 27 -6.29 28.76 -2.59
C PRO A 27 -5.68 30.05 -3.17
N VAL A 28 -6.06 30.39 -4.38
CA VAL A 28 -5.60 31.57 -5.12
C VAL A 28 -6.81 32.35 -5.61
N VAL A 29 -6.76 33.67 -5.42
CA VAL A 29 -7.75 34.61 -5.95
C VAL A 29 -7.09 35.50 -7.00
N TYR A 30 -7.89 36.02 -7.93
CA TYR A 30 -7.42 36.79 -9.07
C TYR A 30 -8.13 38.13 -9.14
N SER A 31 -7.45 39.15 -9.69
CA SER A 31 -8.12 40.36 -10.19
C SER A 31 -8.66 40.06 -11.59
N LYS A 32 -9.96 40.25 -11.82
CA LYS A 32 -10.64 40.05 -13.11
C LYS A 32 -10.05 40.96 -14.19
N THR A 33 -9.73 42.20 -13.81
CA THR A 33 -9.22 43.22 -14.74
C THR A 33 -7.78 42.96 -15.14
N THR A 34 -6.92 42.58 -14.19
CA THR A 34 -5.47 42.47 -14.43
C THR A 34 -4.97 41.05 -14.63
N GLY A 35 -5.76 40.04 -14.25
CA GLY A 35 -5.33 38.64 -14.17
C GLY A 35 -4.29 38.35 -13.08
N LYS A 36 -3.96 39.33 -12.23
CA LYS A 36 -2.95 39.16 -11.18
C LYS A 36 -3.46 38.18 -10.11
N ALA A 37 -2.62 37.19 -9.77
CA ALA A 37 -2.90 36.20 -8.75
C ALA A 37 -2.48 36.68 -7.35
N PHE A 38 -3.26 36.32 -6.35
CA PHE A 38 -3.03 36.62 -4.94
C PHE A 38 -3.24 35.37 -4.09
N THR A 39 -2.27 35.07 -3.24
CA THR A 39 -2.32 34.01 -2.23
C THR A 39 -1.31 34.33 -1.15
N ASN A 40 -1.63 34.03 0.10
CA ASN A 40 -0.75 34.17 1.24
C ASN A 40 -1.26 33.27 2.40
N GLU A 41 -0.48 33.20 3.46
CA GLU A 41 -0.80 32.39 4.64
C GLU A 41 -2.16 32.76 5.27
N GLU A 42 -2.47 34.05 5.40
CA GLU A 42 -3.74 34.52 5.96
C GLU A 42 -4.96 34.09 5.11
N ILE A 43 -4.86 34.12 3.78
CA ILE A 43 -5.90 33.63 2.87
C ILE A 43 -6.11 32.12 3.06
N VAL A 44 -5.01 31.37 3.12
CA VAL A 44 -5.05 29.91 3.29
C VAL A 44 -5.69 29.56 4.63
N GLU A 45 -5.30 30.21 5.72
CA GLU A 45 -5.84 29.98 7.06
C GLU A 45 -7.35 30.29 7.13
N ARG A 46 -7.79 31.42 6.55
CA ARG A 46 -9.21 31.76 6.48
C ARG A 46 -10.02 30.74 5.66
N LEU A 47 -9.44 30.22 4.58
CA LEU A 47 -10.07 29.17 3.81
C LEU A 47 -10.15 27.85 4.60
N CYS A 48 -9.10 27.46 5.31
CA CYS A 48 -9.13 26.30 6.21
C CYS A 48 -10.26 26.43 7.24
N ASN A 49 -10.36 27.59 7.90
CA ASN A 49 -11.45 27.87 8.84
C ASN A 49 -12.84 27.80 8.18
N SER A 50 -12.94 28.24 6.92
CA SER A 50 -14.19 28.13 6.15
C SER A 50 -14.53 26.69 5.79
N ILE A 51 -13.53 25.86 5.45
CA ILE A 51 -13.70 24.43 5.19
C ILE A 51 -14.17 23.70 6.46
N ASP A 52 -13.58 24.01 7.61
CA ASP A 52 -14.00 23.42 8.90
C ASP A 52 -15.44 23.79 9.27
N LYS A 53 -15.87 25.00 8.90
CA LYS A 53 -17.21 25.52 9.22
C LYS A 53 -18.30 25.08 8.24
N TYR A 54 -18.00 25.11 6.94
CA TYR A 54 -18.99 24.97 5.87
C TYR A 54 -18.81 23.69 5.05
N GLY A 55 -17.71 22.95 5.25
CA GLY A 55 -17.38 21.74 4.51
C GLY A 55 -16.45 21.99 3.31
N PRO A 56 -15.96 20.91 2.68
CA PRO A 56 -14.92 20.96 1.65
C PRO A 56 -15.37 21.66 0.35
N ASP A 57 -16.66 21.66 0.06
CA ASP A 57 -17.22 22.27 -1.15
C ASP A 57 -17.45 23.80 -1.00
N CYS A 58 -17.13 24.38 0.15
CA CYS A 58 -17.40 25.79 0.44
C CYS A 58 -16.73 26.74 -0.57
N TRP A 59 -15.57 26.34 -1.12
CA TRP A 59 -14.89 27.10 -2.17
C TRP A 59 -15.77 27.33 -3.39
N TRP A 60 -16.67 26.40 -3.72
CA TRP A 60 -17.55 26.50 -4.89
C TRP A 60 -18.86 27.18 -4.55
N GLU A 61 -19.40 26.92 -3.36
CA GLU A 61 -20.73 27.35 -2.95
C GLU A 61 -20.80 28.80 -2.43
N TYR A 62 -19.74 29.29 -1.79
CA TYR A 62 -19.74 30.59 -1.12
C TYR A 62 -19.00 31.67 -1.91
N SER A 63 -19.36 32.93 -1.67
CA SER A 63 -18.66 34.05 -2.29
C SER A 63 -17.26 34.21 -1.68
N ILE A 64 -16.33 34.82 -2.42
CA ILE A 64 -14.98 35.05 -1.87
C ILE A 64 -15.01 35.93 -0.61
N LYS A 65 -15.96 36.87 -0.54
CA LYS A 65 -16.21 37.69 0.65
C LYS A 65 -16.58 36.85 1.87
N ASP A 66 -17.40 35.81 1.69
CA ASP A 66 -17.81 34.93 2.80
C ASP A 66 -16.68 34.00 3.26
N LEU A 67 -15.77 33.65 2.34
CA LEU A 67 -14.66 32.74 2.60
C LEU A 67 -13.44 33.42 3.26
N ILE A 68 -13.06 34.61 2.79
CA ILE A 68 -11.86 35.30 3.28
C ILE A 68 -12.14 36.66 3.95
N GLY A 69 -13.37 37.16 3.94
CA GLY A 69 -13.73 38.44 4.56
C GLY A 69 -13.39 39.68 3.74
N LEU A 70 -14.12 40.77 3.95
CA LEU A 70 -13.90 42.05 3.27
C LEU A 70 -12.55 42.69 3.64
N ASP A 71 -12.17 42.57 4.91
CA ASP A 71 -10.92 43.13 5.43
C ASP A 71 -9.69 42.51 4.74
N MET A 72 -9.74 41.22 4.42
CA MET A 72 -8.68 40.57 3.64
C MET A 72 -8.65 41.09 2.20
N ILE A 73 -9.81 41.29 1.57
CA ILE A 73 -9.89 41.83 0.21
C ILE A 73 -9.33 43.26 0.16
N GLU A 74 -9.64 44.08 1.17
CA GLU A 74 -9.09 45.44 1.31
C GLU A 74 -7.56 45.41 1.46
N LYS A 75 -7.00 44.49 2.26
CA LYS A 75 -5.54 44.29 2.39
C LYS A 75 -4.86 43.94 1.06
N LEU A 76 -5.56 43.25 0.14
CA LEU A 76 -5.02 42.92 -1.19
C LEU A 76 -4.99 44.13 -2.13
N ASN A 77 -5.63 45.24 -1.75
CA ASN A 77 -5.78 46.45 -2.56
C ASN A 77 -6.48 46.17 -3.91
N ILE A 78 -7.56 45.39 -3.86
CA ILE A 78 -8.40 45.05 -5.01
C ILE A 78 -9.84 45.46 -4.69
N ALA A 79 -10.57 45.96 -5.69
CA ALA A 79 -11.99 46.23 -5.53
C ALA A 79 -12.77 44.91 -5.33
N VAL A 80 -13.76 44.90 -4.45
CA VAL A 80 -14.57 43.70 -4.14
C VAL A 80 -15.24 43.11 -5.39
N ASP A 81 -15.60 43.95 -6.36
CA ASP A 81 -16.21 43.51 -7.62
C ASP A 81 -15.18 43.00 -8.65
N ASP A 82 -13.91 43.34 -8.47
CA ASP A 82 -12.79 42.94 -9.34
C ASP A 82 -12.10 41.66 -8.86
N ILE A 83 -12.46 41.08 -7.71
CA ILE A 83 -11.85 39.83 -7.23
C ILE A 83 -12.65 38.59 -7.67
N GLU A 84 -11.95 37.53 -8.05
CA GLU A 84 -12.54 36.23 -8.37
C GLU A 84 -11.73 35.04 -7.84
N LYS A 85 -12.41 33.90 -7.66
CA LYS A 85 -11.79 32.64 -7.22
C LYS A 85 -11.09 31.96 -8.40
N GLY A 86 -9.96 31.31 -8.13
CA GLY A 86 -9.39 30.33 -9.05
C GLY A 86 -10.31 29.13 -9.28
N ASN A 87 -10.32 28.62 -10.51
CA ASN A 87 -11.09 27.43 -10.90
C ASN A 87 -10.25 26.15 -10.95
N ASP A 88 -8.93 26.27 -10.77
CA ASP A 88 -8.02 25.13 -10.77
C ASP A 88 -8.06 24.39 -9.43
N ILE A 89 -7.92 23.07 -9.51
CA ILE A 89 -7.72 22.18 -8.36
C ILE A 89 -6.28 21.66 -8.32
N MET A 90 -5.88 21.14 -7.16
CA MET A 90 -4.61 20.45 -6.95
C MET A 90 -4.57 19.13 -7.71
N ASP A 91 -3.36 18.75 -8.12
CA ASP A 91 -3.04 17.44 -8.66
C ASP A 91 -3.27 16.35 -7.60
N ILE A 92 -3.90 15.24 -7.97
CA ILE A 92 -4.20 14.14 -7.03
C ILE A 92 -2.94 13.52 -6.40
N TRP A 93 -1.80 13.65 -7.08
CA TRP A 93 -0.51 13.25 -6.53
C TRP A 93 -0.02 14.18 -5.41
N PHE A 94 -0.49 15.43 -5.38
CA PHE A 94 -0.25 16.35 -4.27
C PHE A 94 -1.02 15.90 -3.04
N ASP A 95 -2.33 15.65 -3.18
CA ASP A 95 -3.19 15.18 -2.09
C ASP A 95 -2.63 13.90 -1.43
N SER A 96 -2.31 12.89 -2.25
CA SER A 96 -1.69 11.65 -1.76
C SER A 96 -0.25 11.88 -1.30
N GLY A 97 0.48 12.79 -1.92
CA GLY A 97 1.85 13.13 -1.59
C GLY A 97 2.01 13.72 -0.20
N ILE A 98 1.02 14.46 0.32
CA ILE A 98 1.07 15.01 1.68
C ILE A 98 0.53 14.04 2.75
N SER A 99 0.17 12.81 2.40
CA SER A 99 -0.37 11.81 3.35
C SER A 99 0.56 11.49 4.52
N TRP A 100 1.88 11.71 4.38
CA TRP A 100 2.82 11.55 5.50
C TRP A 100 2.52 12.50 6.66
N SER A 101 1.80 13.60 6.42
CA SER A 101 1.46 14.61 7.45
C SER A 101 0.57 14.06 8.57
N ILE A 102 -0.11 12.93 8.34
CA ILE A 102 -0.91 12.26 9.38
C ILE A 102 -0.05 11.52 10.40
N LEU A 103 1.24 11.28 10.09
CA LEU A 103 2.15 10.58 10.97
C LEU A 103 2.72 11.56 12.01
N PRO A 104 2.90 11.14 13.28
CA PRO A 104 3.39 12.03 14.34
C PRO A 104 4.70 12.76 14.02
N ASN A 105 5.61 12.11 13.29
CA ASN A 105 6.90 12.67 12.91
C ASN A 105 7.01 12.96 11.40
N GLY A 106 5.91 12.86 10.65
CA GLY A 106 5.94 13.00 9.19
C GLY A 106 6.73 11.93 8.43
N LYS A 107 7.20 10.88 9.12
CA LYS A 107 8.11 9.88 8.54
C LYS A 107 7.74 8.46 8.94
N ALA A 108 7.56 7.61 7.93
CA ALA A 108 7.33 6.18 8.11
C ALA A 108 8.64 5.38 8.11
N ASN A 109 8.65 4.22 8.75
CA ASN A 109 9.76 3.28 8.59
C ASN A 109 9.77 2.63 7.20
N LEU A 110 8.59 2.36 6.64
CA LEU A 110 8.44 1.66 5.38
C LEU A 110 7.24 2.19 4.59
N TYR A 111 7.45 2.45 3.31
CA TYR A 111 6.39 2.56 2.31
C TYR A 111 6.33 1.27 1.49
N LEU A 112 5.13 0.73 1.24
CA LEU A 112 4.93 -0.52 0.51
C LEU A 112 3.85 -0.33 -0.53
N GLU A 113 4.20 -0.37 -1.81
CA GLU A 113 3.26 -0.23 -2.93
C GLU A 113 3.78 -0.90 -4.20
N GLY A 114 2.96 -0.89 -5.26
CA GLY A 114 3.30 -1.38 -6.58
C GLY A 114 4.41 -0.59 -7.28
N TYR A 115 5.03 -1.21 -8.28
CA TYR A 115 6.12 -0.62 -9.06
C TYR A 115 5.74 0.67 -9.80
N ASP A 116 4.47 0.89 -10.14
CA ASP A 116 3.96 2.14 -10.73
C ASP A 116 4.16 3.35 -9.83
N GLN A 117 4.25 3.16 -8.51
CA GLN A 117 4.31 4.27 -7.56
C GLN A 117 5.66 4.99 -7.53
N PHE A 118 6.67 4.49 -8.24
CA PHE A 118 7.95 5.19 -8.40
C PHE A 118 7.82 6.59 -9.01
N ASN A 119 6.90 6.79 -9.94
CA ASN A 119 6.60 8.10 -10.53
C ASN A 119 5.27 8.69 -10.01
N GLY A 120 4.67 8.03 -9.03
CA GLY A 120 3.43 8.42 -8.38
C GLY A 120 3.70 8.75 -6.91
N TRP A 121 3.07 7.97 -6.02
CA TRP A 121 3.01 8.27 -4.60
C TRP A 121 4.37 8.34 -3.90
N PHE A 122 5.32 7.49 -4.26
CA PHE A 122 6.67 7.55 -3.66
C PHE A 122 7.36 8.88 -3.99
N GLN A 123 7.29 9.29 -5.25
CA GLN A 123 7.92 10.53 -5.69
C GLN A 123 7.21 11.76 -5.10
N SER A 124 5.88 11.81 -5.15
CA SER A 124 5.14 12.96 -4.62
C SER A 124 5.28 13.09 -3.10
N SER A 125 5.29 11.96 -2.38
CA SER A 125 5.53 11.95 -0.93
C SER A 125 6.94 12.38 -0.55
N LEU A 126 7.94 11.99 -1.35
CA LEU A 126 9.32 12.41 -1.11
C LEU A 126 9.50 13.91 -1.38
N ILE A 127 8.99 14.42 -2.50
CA ILE A 127 9.14 15.82 -2.90
C ILE A 127 8.46 16.74 -1.88
N THR A 128 7.21 16.45 -1.51
CA THR A 128 6.46 17.28 -0.57
C THR A 128 7.08 17.27 0.83
N SER A 129 7.55 16.10 1.30
CA SER A 129 8.22 15.98 2.60
C SER A 129 9.55 16.73 2.64
N ILE A 130 10.38 16.62 1.59
CA ILE A 130 11.64 17.38 1.52
C ILE A 130 11.35 18.89 1.47
N ALA A 131 10.32 19.32 0.74
CA ALA A 131 9.95 20.72 0.64
C ALA A 131 9.44 21.31 1.97
N LEU A 132 8.72 20.53 2.79
CA LEU A 132 8.10 21.01 4.03
C LEU A 132 8.86 20.66 5.32
N GLN A 133 9.67 19.61 5.31
CA GLN A 133 10.34 19.05 6.49
C GLN A 133 11.85 18.89 6.34
N GLU A 134 12.41 19.15 5.15
CA GLU A 134 13.83 18.93 4.82
C GLU A 134 14.31 17.48 5.05
N CYS A 135 13.38 16.53 5.16
CA CYS A 135 13.66 15.13 5.41
C CYS A 135 12.74 14.21 4.59
N PRO A 136 13.13 12.96 4.30
CA PRO A 136 12.29 12.04 3.54
C PRO A 136 11.14 11.50 4.38
N SER A 137 9.97 11.35 3.77
CA SER A 137 8.75 10.81 4.39
C SER A 137 8.81 9.32 4.72
N TYR A 138 9.88 8.61 4.30
CA TYR A 138 10.08 7.20 4.60
C TYR A 138 11.57 6.84 4.76
N SER A 139 11.87 5.85 5.61
CA SER A 139 13.21 5.28 5.76
C SER A 139 13.53 4.20 4.71
N ALA A 140 12.50 3.47 4.25
CA ALA A 140 12.64 2.41 3.27
C ALA A 140 11.41 2.34 2.35
N ILE A 141 11.62 1.77 1.16
CA ILE A 141 10.54 1.40 0.24
C ILE A 141 10.61 -0.10 -0.05
N PHE A 142 9.45 -0.75 -0.06
CA PHE A 142 9.27 -2.11 -0.56
C PHE A 142 8.34 -2.06 -1.77
N VAL A 143 8.76 -2.69 -2.85
CA VAL A 143 8.04 -2.63 -4.12
C VAL A 143 7.60 -4.02 -4.52
N HIS A 144 6.29 -4.22 -4.63
CA HIS A 144 5.72 -5.49 -5.08
C HIS A 144 5.37 -5.45 -6.58
N GLY A 145 5.14 -6.64 -7.14
CA GLY A 145 4.71 -6.79 -8.53
C GLY A 145 3.22 -6.48 -8.71
N PHE A 146 2.80 -6.37 -9.97
CA PHE A 146 1.39 -6.25 -10.34
C PHE A 146 0.73 -7.61 -10.45
N ALA A 147 -0.48 -7.71 -9.92
CA ALA A 147 -1.37 -8.81 -10.27
C ALA A 147 -1.71 -8.74 -11.77
N VAL A 148 -1.44 -9.83 -12.48
CA VAL A 148 -1.76 -10.01 -13.92
C VAL A 148 -2.60 -11.26 -14.10
N ASP A 149 -3.27 -11.38 -15.24
CA ASP A 149 -4.00 -12.61 -15.56
C ASP A 149 -3.06 -13.80 -15.81
N GLU A 150 -3.64 -14.96 -16.12
CA GLU A 150 -2.89 -16.20 -16.39
C GLU A 150 -1.97 -16.14 -17.63
N ASN A 151 -2.22 -15.20 -18.55
CA ASN A 151 -1.42 -14.95 -19.74
C ASN A 151 -0.39 -13.82 -19.55
N CYS A 152 -0.19 -13.39 -18.30
CA CYS A 152 0.66 -12.26 -17.92
C CYS A 152 0.23 -10.91 -18.53
N LEU A 153 -1.05 -10.77 -18.88
CA LEU A 153 -1.60 -9.52 -19.37
C LEU A 153 -2.12 -8.67 -18.21
N LYS A 154 -1.99 -7.35 -18.34
CA LYS A 154 -2.56 -6.40 -17.39
C LYS A 154 -4.08 -6.59 -17.33
N MET A 155 -4.60 -6.74 -16.12
CA MET A 155 -6.04 -6.85 -15.91
C MET A 155 -6.73 -5.51 -16.20
N SER A 156 -7.84 -5.55 -16.94
CA SER A 156 -8.68 -4.37 -17.21
C SER A 156 -10.14 -4.75 -17.44
N LYS A 157 -11.05 -3.90 -16.99
CA LYS A 157 -12.49 -4.13 -17.13
C LYS A 157 -12.93 -4.23 -18.60
N SER A 158 -12.29 -3.47 -19.49
CA SER A 158 -12.61 -3.46 -20.93
C SER A 158 -12.21 -4.76 -21.63
N ILE A 159 -11.09 -5.36 -21.24
CA ILE A 159 -10.65 -6.68 -21.76
C ILE A 159 -11.46 -7.82 -21.11
N GLY A 160 -12.05 -7.58 -19.94
CA GLY A 160 -12.87 -8.56 -19.22
C GLY A 160 -12.05 -9.64 -18.50
N ASN A 161 -10.73 -9.42 -18.34
CA ASN A 161 -9.81 -10.35 -17.67
C ASN A 161 -9.55 -10.00 -16.19
N VAL A 162 -10.43 -9.20 -15.56
CA VAL A 162 -10.30 -8.83 -14.15
C VAL A 162 -10.74 -10.00 -13.28
N ILE A 163 -9.88 -10.41 -12.36
CA ILE A 163 -10.23 -11.39 -11.34
C ILE A 163 -10.62 -10.63 -10.07
N ASN A 164 -11.87 -10.78 -9.65
CA ASN A 164 -12.37 -10.17 -8.44
C ASN A 164 -11.82 -10.94 -7.21
N PRO A 165 -11.15 -10.27 -6.25
CA PRO A 165 -10.70 -10.92 -5.02
C PRO A 165 -11.84 -11.65 -4.27
N GLU A 166 -13.06 -11.12 -4.31
CA GLU A 166 -14.21 -11.77 -3.67
C GLU A 166 -14.53 -13.14 -4.29
N GLU A 167 -14.33 -13.30 -5.60
CA GLU A 167 -14.52 -14.59 -6.26
C GLU A 167 -13.46 -15.62 -5.85
N ILE A 168 -12.26 -15.18 -5.44
CA ILE A 168 -11.24 -16.07 -4.86
C ILE A 168 -11.67 -16.50 -3.45
N LEU A 169 -12.22 -15.57 -2.68
CA LEU A 169 -12.62 -15.79 -1.29
C LEU A 169 -13.88 -16.67 -1.17
N GLN A 170 -14.92 -16.34 -1.94
CA GLN A 170 -16.26 -16.92 -1.86
C GLN A 170 -16.60 -17.88 -3.01
N GLY A 171 -15.75 -17.97 -4.03
CA GLY A 171 -16.09 -18.62 -5.29
C GLY A 171 -16.85 -17.69 -6.24
N GLY A 172 -16.85 -18.04 -7.53
CA GLY A 172 -17.58 -17.27 -8.55
C GLY A 172 -19.09 -17.55 -8.54
N SER A 173 -19.87 -16.62 -9.11
CA SER A 173 -21.33 -16.73 -9.27
C SER A 173 -21.78 -17.97 -10.06
N ASN A 174 -20.92 -18.51 -10.91
CA ASN A 174 -21.10 -19.82 -11.53
C ASN A 174 -20.61 -20.92 -10.58
N PHE A 175 -21.53 -21.41 -9.73
CA PHE A 175 -21.31 -22.54 -8.84
C PHE A 175 -20.80 -23.76 -9.62
N GLY A 176 -19.54 -24.13 -9.41
CA GLY A 176 -18.99 -25.42 -9.82
C GLY A 176 -17.85 -25.33 -10.82
N LYS A 177 -16.72 -25.92 -10.42
CA LYS A 177 -15.51 -26.22 -11.18
C LYS A 177 -14.71 -25.07 -11.78
N LYS A 178 -15.24 -23.94 -12.25
CA LYS A 178 -14.39 -22.86 -12.83
C LYS A 178 -13.75 -21.96 -11.76
N ASN A 179 -14.52 -21.51 -10.77
CA ASN A 179 -14.04 -20.61 -9.71
C ASN A 179 -14.30 -21.24 -8.32
N PRO A 180 -13.40 -22.11 -7.83
CA PRO A 180 -13.56 -22.74 -6.52
C PRO A 180 -13.33 -21.75 -5.37
N ILE A 181 -13.94 -22.05 -4.23
CA ILE A 181 -13.70 -21.30 -2.99
C ILE A 181 -12.31 -21.64 -2.45
N TYR A 182 -11.43 -20.64 -2.39
CA TYR A 182 -10.10 -20.78 -1.80
C TYR A 182 -10.06 -20.24 -0.36
N GLY A 183 -10.79 -19.17 -0.08
CA GLY A 183 -10.80 -18.51 1.22
C GLY A 183 -9.55 -17.67 1.50
N VAL A 184 -9.60 -16.93 2.61
CA VAL A 184 -8.62 -15.88 2.93
C VAL A 184 -7.20 -16.41 3.16
N ASP A 185 -7.04 -17.57 3.80
CA ASP A 185 -5.71 -18.11 4.10
C ASP A 185 -4.96 -18.52 2.83
N VAL A 186 -5.66 -19.07 1.85
CA VAL A 186 -5.05 -19.43 0.56
C VAL A 186 -4.68 -18.18 -0.22
N LEU A 187 -5.50 -17.13 -0.19
CA LEU A 187 -5.16 -15.83 -0.78
C LEU A 187 -3.93 -15.21 -0.11
N ARG A 188 -3.87 -15.20 1.22
CA ARG A 188 -2.71 -14.71 1.98
C ARG A 188 -1.46 -15.53 1.70
N TRP A 189 -1.59 -16.85 1.58
CA TRP A 189 -0.49 -17.74 1.22
C TRP A 189 0.02 -17.45 -0.19
N TRP A 190 -0.87 -17.15 -1.14
CA TRP A 190 -0.49 -16.71 -2.48
C TRP A 190 0.27 -15.37 -2.44
N VAL A 191 -0.25 -14.36 -1.72
CA VAL A 191 0.43 -13.06 -1.58
C VAL A 191 1.82 -13.25 -0.99
N ALA A 192 1.92 -13.98 0.12
CA ALA A 192 3.21 -14.24 0.77
C ALA A 192 4.15 -15.02 -0.17
N ASN A 193 3.68 -16.03 -0.90
CA ASN A 193 4.57 -16.77 -1.79
C ASN A 193 5.02 -15.99 -3.01
N HIS A 194 4.11 -15.25 -3.64
CA HIS A 194 4.28 -14.81 -5.01
C HIS A 194 4.33 -13.29 -5.16
N GLY A 195 3.74 -12.53 -4.24
CA GLY A 195 3.50 -11.09 -4.38
C GLY A 195 4.73 -10.23 -4.68
N SER A 196 5.93 -10.73 -4.40
CA SER A 196 7.19 -10.00 -4.63
C SER A 196 8.26 -10.81 -5.33
N GLN A 197 7.91 -11.94 -5.94
CA GLN A 197 8.87 -12.74 -6.70
C GLN A 197 9.26 -12.07 -8.02
N HIS A 198 8.31 -11.39 -8.65
CA HIS A 198 8.44 -10.81 -9.99
C HIS A 198 7.70 -9.46 -10.07
N THR A 199 7.92 -8.71 -11.15
CA THR A 199 7.15 -7.49 -11.44
C THR A 199 5.73 -7.76 -11.92
N GLN A 200 5.49 -8.97 -12.43
CA GLN A 200 4.19 -9.48 -12.86
C GLN A 200 3.91 -10.74 -12.07
N ILE A 201 2.80 -10.75 -11.34
CA ILE A 201 2.38 -11.85 -10.46
C ILE A 201 1.11 -12.46 -11.05
N PRO A 202 1.21 -13.61 -11.75
CA PRO A 202 0.06 -14.25 -12.33
C PRO A 202 -0.95 -14.69 -11.27
N VAL A 203 -2.21 -14.34 -11.51
CA VAL A 203 -3.37 -14.77 -10.75
C VAL A 203 -4.03 -15.87 -11.56
N SER A 204 -3.62 -17.13 -11.33
CA SER A 204 -4.15 -18.27 -12.07
C SER A 204 -4.63 -19.36 -11.14
N ARG A 205 -5.62 -20.12 -11.60
CA ARG A 205 -6.20 -21.22 -10.85
C ARG A 205 -5.14 -22.23 -10.42
N ASN A 206 -4.24 -22.62 -11.32
CA ASN A 206 -3.19 -23.62 -11.02
C ASN A 206 -2.31 -23.17 -9.84
N ILE A 207 -2.01 -21.87 -9.75
CA ILE A 207 -1.23 -21.33 -8.63
C ILE A 207 -2.04 -21.40 -7.33
N PHE A 208 -3.32 -21.03 -7.35
CA PHE A 208 -4.16 -21.09 -6.16
C PHE A 208 -4.44 -22.53 -5.70
N ASP A 209 -4.62 -23.48 -6.63
CA ASP A 209 -4.76 -24.89 -6.31
C ASP A 209 -3.50 -25.42 -5.60
N GLY A 210 -2.30 -25.01 -6.05
CA GLY A 210 -1.04 -25.31 -5.34
C GLY A 210 -0.93 -24.64 -3.97
N CYS A 211 -1.39 -23.40 -3.83
CA CYS A 211 -1.45 -22.70 -2.54
C CYS A 211 -2.42 -23.41 -1.58
N LYS A 212 -3.59 -23.83 -2.07
CA LYS A 212 -4.60 -24.57 -1.31
C LYS A 212 -4.05 -25.89 -0.79
N GLN A 213 -3.33 -26.65 -1.62
CA GLN A 213 -2.67 -27.89 -1.20
C GLN A 213 -1.63 -27.62 -0.09
N SER A 214 -0.84 -26.55 -0.22
CA SER A 214 0.17 -26.17 0.78
C SER A 214 -0.47 -25.82 2.12
N VAL A 215 -1.50 -24.95 2.12
CA VAL A 215 -2.25 -24.57 3.32
C VAL A 215 -2.94 -25.77 3.94
N TYR A 216 -3.53 -26.66 3.14
CA TYR A 216 -4.16 -27.88 3.63
C TYR A 216 -3.15 -28.82 4.29
N LYS A 217 -1.97 -29.03 3.68
CA LYS A 217 -0.89 -29.84 4.27
C LYS A 217 -0.44 -29.25 5.62
N LEU A 218 -0.25 -27.93 5.70
CA LEU A 218 0.10 -27.27 6.95
C LEU A 218 -0.97 -27.48 8.04
N ARG A 219 -2.25 -27.32 7.68
CA ARG A 219 -3.37 -27.58 8.61
C ARG A 219 -3.41 -29.02 9.09
N LEU A 220 -3.12 -30.01 8.22
CA LEU A 220 -3.06 -31.42 8.61
C LEU A 220 -1.91 -31.69 9.59
N ILE A 221 -0.72 -31.12 9.34
CA ILE A 221 0.43 -31.25 10.24
C ILE A 221 0.08 -30.67 11.62
N LEU A 222 -0.46 -29.43 11.66
CA LEU A 222 -0.85 -28.80 12.92
C LEU A 222 -1.96 -29.59 13.64
N ARG A 223 -2.94 -30.12 12.90
CA ARG A 223 -3.99 -30.99 13.48
C ARG A 223 -3.40 -32.26 14.08
N PHE A 224 -2.45 -32.89 13.40
CA PHE A 224 -1.75 -34.06 13.92
C PHE A 224 -0.98 -33.74 15.21
N LEU A 225 -0.20 -32.65 15.22
CA LEU A 225 0.55 -32.21 16.40
C LEU A 225 -0.37 -31.90 17.58
N LEU A 226 -1.48 -31.18 17.35
CA LEU A 226 -2.48 -30.90 18.39
C LEU A 226 -3.13 -32.19 18.92
N GLY A 227 -3.43 -33.16 18.05
CA GLY A 227 -3.95 -34.46 18.45
C GLY A 227 -2.95 -35.27 19.26
N ALA A 228 -1.67 -35.22 18.91
CA ALA A 228 -0.60 -35.88 19.66
C ALA A 228 -0.38 -35.25 21.04
N LEU A 229 -0.60 -33.94 21.16
CA LEU A 229 -0.50 -33.20 22.42
C LEU A 229 -1.78 -33.26 23.27
N HIS A 230 -2.92 -33.66 22.71
CA HIS A 230 -4.22 -33.69 23.41
C HIS A 230 -4.21 -34.41 24.77
N PRO A 231 -3.50 -35.55 24.97
CA PRO A 231 -3.44 -36.20 26.28
C PRO A 231 -2.70 -35.39 27.35
N TYR A 232 -1.92 -34.38 26.97
CA TYR A 232 -1.10 -33.55 27.85
C TYR A 232 -1.79 -32.21 28.12
N TYR A 233 -2.84 -32.25 28.94
CA TYR A 233 -3.66 -31.08 29.30
C TYR A 233 -3.17 -30.33 30.56
N GLU A 234 -2.21 -30.90 31.29
CA GLU A 234 -1.56 -30.29 32.45
C GLU A 234 -0.13 -29.86 32.10
N ASP A 235 0.42 -28.90 32.86
CA ASP A 235 1.81 -28.45 32.70
C ASP A 235 2.78 -29.63 32.85
N ILE A 236 3.48 -29.95 31.75
CA ILE A 236 4.47 -31.02 31.73
C ILE A 236 5.71 -30.54 32.48
N ASN A 237 5.80 -30.89 33.76
CA ASN A 237 6.94 -30.52 34.61
C ASN A 237 7.95 -31.68 34.73
N CYS A 238 8.37 -32.23 33.59
CA CYS A 238 9.41 -33.25 33.52
C CYS A 238 10.60 -32.80 32.66
N LYS A 239 11.81 -33.22 33.01
CA LYS A 239 12.99 -32.98 32.17
C LYS A 239 12.86 -33.82 30.90
N PRO A 240 12.90 -33.22 29.70
CA PRO A 240 12.74 -33.96 28.46
C PRO A 240 13.91 -34.91 28.23
N GLN A 241 13.61 -36.15 27.84
CA GLN A 241 14.60 -37.13 27.39
C GLN A 241 14.52 -37.28 25.87
N TYR A 242 15.49 -36.69 25.17
CA TYR A 242 15.50 -36.67 23.71
C TYR A 242 16.29 -37.84 23.11
N ARG A 243 15.67 -38.54 22.15
CA ARG A 243 16.36 -39.46 21.23
C ARG A 243 17.21 -38.66 20.25
N ILE A 244 18.09 -39.35 19.52
CA ILE A 244 18.95 -38.71 18.50
C ILE A 244 18.10 -37.98 17.44
N ILE A 245 17.00 -38.59 17.00
CA ILE A 245 16.09 -37.97 16.02
C ILE A 245 15.43 -36.70 16.57
N ASP A 246 15.05 -36.67 17.84
CA ASP A 246 14.44 -35.49 18.46
C ASP A 246 15.46 -34.34 18.53
N LYS A 247 16.71 -34.65 18.91
CA LYS A 247 17.81 -33.67 18.90
C LYS A 247 18.08 -33.12 17.49
N TYR A 248 18.04 -33.98 16.48
CA TYR A 248 18.20 -33.58 15.08
C TYR A 248 17.06 -32.67 14.61
N MET A 249 15.81 -33.02 14.90
CA MET A 249 14.65 -32.20 14.55
C MET A 249 14.67 -30.84 15.27
N LEU A 250 15.07 -30.81 16.55
CA LEU A 250 15.26 -29.56 17.29
C LEU A 250 16.37 -28.69 16.70
N TYR A 251 17.47 -29.30 16.25
CA TYR A 251 18.53 -28.57 15.55
C TYR A 251 18.03 -27.98 14.23
N LEU A 252 17.28 -28.74 13.43
CA LEU A 252 16.66 -28.23 12.20
C LEU A 252 15.69 -27.07 12.48
N LEU A 253 14.86 -27.20 13.52
CA LEU A 253 13.95 -26.14 13.94
C LEU A 253 14.71 -24.88 14.38
N PHE A 254 15.80 -25.04 15.13
CA PHE A 254 16.67 -23.93 15.53
C PHE A 254 17.27 -23.23 14.29
N CYS A 255 17.86 -23.99 13.36
CA CYS A 255 18.40 -23.44 12.12
C CYS A 255 17.33 -22.69 11.30
N TYR A 256 16.12 -23.24 11.21
CA TYR A 256 15.00 -22.58 10.53
C TYR A 256 14.59 -21.29 11.25
N ASN A 257 14.49 -21.30 12.58
CA ASN A 257 14.15 -20.12 13.37
C ASN A 257 15.19 -18.99 13.20
N GLU A 258 16.48 -19.32 13.27
CA GLU A 258 17.55 -18.34 13.04
C GLU A 258 17.47 -17.72 11.64
N GLN A 259 17.14 -18.53 10.63
CA GLN A 259 16.92 -18.03 9.27
C GLN A 259 15.72 -17.07 9.21
N VAL A 260 14.57 -17.46 9.77
CA VAL A 260 13.36 -16.62 9.78
C VAL A 260 13.61 -15.29 10.49
N ILE A 261 14.25 -15.31 11.67
CA ILE A 261 14.62 -14.10 12.41
C ILE A 261 15.55 -13.24 11.56
N TYR A 262 16.60 -13.81 10.98
CA TYR A 262 17.51 -13.08 10.12
C TYR A 262 16.78 -12.40 8.94
N PHE A 263 15.83 -13.08 8.30
CA PHE A 263 15.04 -12.49 7.22
C PHE A 263 14.13 -11.35 7.69
N LEU A 264 13.42 -11.54 8.80
CA LEU A 264 12.50 -10.54 9.36
C LEU A 264 13.24 -9.27 9.80
N PHE A 265 14.47 -9.37 10.30
CA PHE A 265 15.20 -8.20 10.80
C PHE A 265 16.13 -7.55 9.77
N PHE A 266 16.70 -8.31 8.83
CA PHE A 266 17.76 -7.80 7.95
C PHE A 266 17.41 -7.79 6.45
N ASN A 267 16.40 -8.54 6.00
CA ASN A 267 16.12 -8.73 4.57
C ASN A 267 14.62 -8.64 4.21
N PHE A 268 13.87 -7.76 4.89
CA PHE A 268 12.46 -7.48 4.58
C PHE A 268 12.20 -7.26 3.08
N GLY A 269 13.22 -6.82 2.32
CA GLY A 269 13.15 -6.51 0.89
C GLY A 269 13.30 -7.66 -0.10
N LYS A 270 13.68 -8.89 0.28
CA LYS A 270 14.06 -9.90 -0.73
C LYS A 270 13.28 -11.22 -0.72
N TYR A 271 12.73 -11.68 0.39
CA TYR A 271 12.10 -13.00 0.44
C TYR A 271 10.99 -13.05 1.50
N PHE A 272 9.76 -13.26 1.07
CA PHE A 272 8.71 -13.71 1.97
C PHE A 272 8.99 -15.14 2.46
N ILE A 273 8.67 -15.38 3.72
CA ILE A 273 8.92 -16.59 4.55
C ILE A 273 8.59 -17.91 3.84
N THR A 274 7.59 -17.92 2.97
CA THR A 274 6.99 -19.15 2.45
C THR A 274 7.85 -19.92 1.43
N ARG A 275 8.89 -19.30 0.84
CA ARG A 275 9.82 -20.03 -0.06
C ARG A 275 10.67 -21.04 0.73
N TYR A 276 10.90 -20.79 2.02
CA TYR A 276 11.62 -21.69 2.92
C TYR A 276 10.71 -22.77 3.52
N ASP A 277 9.44 -22.44 3.76
CA ASP A 277 8.44 -23.43 4.17
C ASP A 277 8.32 -24.56 3.15
N LYS A 278 8.40 -24.26 1.85
CA LYS A 278 8.41 -25.32 0.81
C LYS A 278 9.56 -26.30 0.98
N TYR A 279 10.76 -25.84 1.38
CA TYR A 279 11.91 -26.72 1.57
C TYR A 279 11.67 -27.67 2.75
N TYR A 280 11.21 -27.15 3.90
CA TYR A 280 10.94 -27.95 5.10
C TYR A 280 9.69 -28.84 4.97
N ILE A 281 8.65 -28.37 4.28
CA ILE A 281 7.44 -29.15 3.99
C ILE A 281 7.73 -30.24 2.92
N SER A 282 8.73 -30.06 2.06
CA SER A 282 9.11 -31.03 1.01
C SER A 282 10.08 -32.13 1.45
N LEU A 283 10.79 -31.94 2.58
CA LEU A 283 11.67 -32.98 3.14
C LEU A 283 10.91 -34.25 3.54
N ASP A 284 9.58 -34.17 3.63
CA ASP A 284 8.68 -35.22 4.13
C ASP A 284 8.28 -36.29 3.10
N THR A 285 8.81 -36.28 1.86
CA THR A 285 8.47 -37.34 0.87
C THR A 285 9.64 -38.08 0.24
N ALA A 286 10.89 -37.65 0.43
CA ALA A 286 12.03 -38.24 -0.30
C ALA A 286 13.09 -38.93 0.58
N THR A 287 13.03 -38.81 1.91
CA THR A 287 14.07 -39.35 2.81
C THR A 287 13.58 -40.43 3.78
N LEU A 288 12.40 -40.99 3.53
CA LEU A 288 11.83 -42.13 4.29
C LEU A 288 11.41 -43.32 3.39
N GLN A 289 12.07 -43.48 2.23
CA GLN A 289 12.18 -44.75 1.52
C GLN A 289 13.64 -45.19 1.50
#